data_AF-A0A2D3M6Q2-F1
#
_entry.id   AF-A0A2D3M6Q2-F1
#
_cell.length_a   1.000
_cell.length_b   1.000
_cell.length_c   1.000
_cell.angle_alpha   90.00
_cell.angle_beta   90.00
_cell.angle_gamma   90.00
#
_symmetry.space_group_name_H-M   'P 1'
#
loop_
_entity.id
_entity.type
_entity.pdbx_description
1 polymer ?
#
loop_
_entity_poly.entity_id
_entity_poly.type
_entity_poly.pdbx_seq_one_letter_code
_entity_poly.pdbx_strand_id
1 'polypeptide(L)'
;MKNLEFIGLEESKVSKVREALAQLLADFQIYYTNLRNLHWNVKGHSFFIMHEKYEEMYNSAAAHVDEIAERILQLGGTPESKFSEYLKIATIKELGKVECGKEAMEHILGYFKNLIAQERALIALAGEANDDVTADLMTGYIAAQEKTVWMLLAFAEHHHKGDCGCEKK
;
A
#
# COMPACT_ATOMS: atom_id res chain seq x y z
N MET A 1 -1.02 -6.30 32.61
CA MET A 1 -1.37 -4.92 32.20
C MET A 1 -1.65 -4.98 30.71
N LYS A 2 -2.83 -4.58 30.24
CA LYS A 2 -3.16 -4.58 28.81
C LYS A 2 -2.96 -3.17 28.25
N ASN A 3 -2.27 -3.03 27.11
CA ASN A 3 -1.99 -1.72 26.50
C ASN A 3 -3.26 -0.86 26.35
N LEU A 4 -4.36 -1.46 25.90
CA LEU A 4 -5.65 -0.78 25.69
C LEU A 4 -6.19 -0.06 26.93
N GLU A 5 -5.94 -0.57 28.13
CA GLU A 5 -6.38 0.05 29.39
C GLU A 5 -5.70 1.41 29.62
N PHE A 6 -4.45 1.55 29.18
CA PHE A 6 -3.66 2.78 29.36
C PHE A 6 -3.88 3.81 28.25
N ILE A 7 -4.25 3.35 27.04
CA ILE A 7 -4.56 4.23 25.91
C ILE A 7 -6.06 4.52 25.75
N GLY A 8 -6.89 4.00 26.66
CA GLY A 8 -8.31 4.37 26.75
C GLY A 8 -9.21 3.77 25.66
N LEU A 9 -8.84 2.62 25.07
CA LEU A 9 -9.60 1.99 23.99
C LEU A 9 -10.35 0.74 24.45
N GLU A 10 -11.52 0.50 23.84
CA GLU A 10 -12.38 -0.65 24.15
C GLU A 10 -12.08 -1.84 23.22
N GLU A 11 -11.73 -2.99 23.81
CA GLU A 11 -11.39 -4.24 23.09
C GLU A 11 -12.44 -4.64 22.04
N SER A 12 -13.73 -4.51 22.36
CA SER A 12 -14.85 -4.93 21.50
C SER A 12 -14.90 -4.15 20.18
N LYS A 13 -14.39 -2.91 20.18
CA LYS A 13 -14.36 -2.02 19.02
C LYS A 13 -13.04 -2.10 18.26
N VAL A 14 -11.95 -2.23 18.99
CA VAL A 14 -10.58 -2.35 18.44
C VAL A 14 -10.37 -3.65 17.66
N SER A 15 -11.13 -4.71 17.94
CA SER A 15 -11.09 -5.97 17.17
C SER A 15 -11.24 -5.74 15.67
N LYS A 16 -12.25 -4.97 15.25
CA LYS A 16 -12.48 -4.66 13.82
C LYS A 16 -11.37 -3.82 13.20
N VAL A 17 -10.80 -2.89 13.98
CA VAL A 17 -9.66 -2.08 13.54
C VAL A 17 -8.44 -2.97 13.29
N ARG A 18 -8.14 -3.91 14.20
CA ARG A 18 -7.04 -4.88 14.02
C ARG A 18 -7.25 -5.79 12.82
N GLU A 19 -8.47 -6.27 12.58
CA GLU A 19 -8.80 -7.08 11.41
C GLU A 19 -8.57 -6.31 10.10
N ALA A 20 -9.02 -5.04 10.04
CA ALA A 20 -8.79 -4.17 8.89
C ALA A 20 -7.30 -3.84 8.69
N LEU A 21 -6.56 -3.60 9.77
CA LEU A 21 -5.11 -3.39 9.71
C LEU A 21 -4.37 -4.65 9.23
N ALA A 22 -4.80 -5.84 9.63
CA ALA A 22 -4.21 -7.10 9.16
C ALA A 22 -4.43 -7.32 7.66
N GLN A 23 -5.61 -6.99 7.14
CA GLN A 23 -5.89 -6.96 5.70
C GLN A 23 -4.98 -5.96 4.98
N LEU A 24 -4.89 -4.73 5.50
CA LEU A 24 -4.07 -3.67 4.92
C LEU A 24 -2.58 -4.04 4.91
N LEU A 25 -2.09 -4.65 5.98
CA LEU A 25 -0.71 -5.16 6.10
C LEU A 25 -0.40 -6.19 5.01
N ALA A 26 -1.32 -7.14 4.77
CA ALA A 26 -1.16 -8.14 3.72
C ALA A 26 -1.07 -7.48 2.34
N ASP A 27 -1.94 -6.50 2.05
CA ASP A 27 -1.92 -5.79 0.78
C ASP A 27 -0.65 -4.94 0.58
N PHE A 28 -0.17 -4.27 1.64
CA PHE A 28 1.09 -3.53 1.60
C PHE A 28 2.31 -4.44 1.37
N GLN A 29 2.32 -5.65 1.92
CA GLN A 29 3.41 -6.62 1.70
C GLN A 29 3.48 -7.09 0.26
N ILE A 30 2.33 -7.39 -0.36
CA ILE A 30 2.30 -7.77 -1.78
C ILE A 30 2.62 -6.56 -2.67
N TYR A 31 2.10 -5.37 -2.34
CA TYR A 31 2.43 -4.12 -3.03
C TYR A 31 3.93 -3.82 -3.00
N TYR A 32 4.57 -3.90 -1.85
CA TYR A 32 6.02 -3.74 -1.68
C TYR A 32 6.81 -4.69 -2.58
N THR A 33 6.43 -5.97 -2.57
CA THR A 33 7.09 -7.00 -3.39
C THR A 33 6.91 -6.72 -4.89
N ASN A 34 5.71 -6.32 -5.30
CA ASN A 34 5.41 -5.95 -6.68
C ASN A 34 6.21 -4.73 -7.14
N LEU A 35 6.40 -3.72 -6.29
CA LEU A 35 7.22 -2.55 -6.63
C LEU A 35 8.68 -2.92 -6.87
N ARG A 36 9.25 -3.88 -6.12
CA ARG A 36 10.60 -4.40 -6.41
C ARG A 36 10.68 -5.10 -7.75
N ASN A 37 9.64 -5.86 -8.11
CA ASN A 37 9.55 -6.44 -9.46
C ASN A 37 9.57 -5.35 -10.53
N LEU A 38 8.76 -4.28 -10.38
CA LEU A 38 8.76 -3.16 -11.31
C LEU A 38 10.13 -2.46 -11.38
N HIS A 39 10.76 -2.20 -10.24
CA HIS A 39 12.10 -1.61 -10.14
C HIS A 39 13.17 -2.43 -10.88
N TRP A 40 13.18 -3.76 -10.74
CA TRP A 40 14.17 -4.62 -11.38
C TRP A 40 13.93 -4.83 -12.88
N ASN A 41 12.67 -4.79 -13.33
CA ASN A 41 12.31 -5.22 -14.67
C ASN A 41 11.93 -4.09 -15.63
N VAL A 42 11.85 -2.84 -15.15
CA VAL A 42 11.54 -1.68 -15.99
C VAL A 42 12.53 -1.52 -17.14
N LYS A 43 12.01 -1.13 -18.31
CA LYS A 43 12.77 -0.88 -19.54
C LYS A 43 12.19 0.34 -20.28
N GLY A 44 12.90 0.79 -21.31
CA GLY A 44 12.45 1.86 -22.21
C GLY A 44 12.97 3.25 -21.83
N HIS A 45 12.48 4.27 -22.53
CA HIS A 45 12.99 5.65 -22.45
C HIS A 45 12.91 6.25 -21.04
N SER A 46 11.89 5.86 -20.26
CA SER A 46 11.70 6.35 -18.89
C SER A 46 12.46 5.53 -17.83
N PHE A 47 13.39 4.63 -18.23
CA PHE A 47 14.08 3.71 -17.33
C PHE A 47 14.66 4.40 -16.09
N PHE A 48 15.53 5.39 -16.26
CA PHE A 48 16.23 6.02 -15.13
C PHE A 48 15.27 6.74 -14.17
N ILE A 49 14.19 7.34 -14.70
CA ILE A 49 13.19 8.05 -13.90
C ILE A 49 12.35 7.04 -13.11
N MET A 50 11.82 6.03 -13.79
CA MET A 50 10.88 5.09 -13.16
C MET A 50 11.60 4.08 -12.26
N HIS A 51 12.83 3.70 -12.58
CA HIS A 51 13.65 2.84 -11.73
C HIS A 51 13.84 3.46 -10.34
N GLU A 52 14.27 4.71 -10.28
CA GLU A 52 14.42 5.46 -9.02
C GLU A 52 13.06 5.69 -8.36
N LYS A 53 12.02 6.02 -9.14
CA LYS A 53 10.68 6.24 -8.57
C LYS A 53 10.10 4.99 -7.90
N TYR A 54 10.29 3.81 -8.48
CA TYR A 54 9.84 2.55 -7.86
C TYR A 54 10.61 2.24 -6.58
N GLU A 55 11.88 2.67 -6.47
CA GLU A 55 12.65 2.56 -5.24
C GLU A 55 12.13 3.46 -4.13
N GLU A 56 11.87 4.73 -4.44
CA GLU A 56 11.20 5.65 -3.52
C GLU A 56 9.89 5.03 -2.99
N MET A 57 9.08 4.48 -3.89
CA MET A 57 7.80 3.87 -3.55
C MET A 57 7.95 2.61 -2.69
N TYR A 58 8.90 1.70 -3.00
CA TYR A 58 9.04 0.48 -2.18
C TYR A 58 9.64 0.78 -0.81
N ASN A 59 10.46 1.81 -0.69
CA ASN A 59 10.99 2.24 0.61
C ASN A 59 9.88 2.81 1.48
N SER A 60 8.99 3.63 0.90
CA SER A 60 7.79 4.10 1.59
C SER A 60 6.84 2.94 1.96
N ALA A 61 6.62 1.98 1.05
CA ALA A 61 5.80 0.81 1.35
C ALA A 61 6.40 -0.04 2.49
N ALA A 62 7.73 -0.19 2.55
CA ALA A 62 8.40 -0.91 3.62
C ALA A 62 8.22 -0.21 4.98
N ALA A 63 8.27 1.12 5.02
CA ALA A 63 7.97 1.89 6.23
C ALA A 63 6.51 1.71 6.67
N HIS A 64 5.55 1.78 5.74
CA HIS A 64 4.14 1.57 6.08
C HIS A 64 3.86 0.15 6.59
N VAL A 65 4.53 -0.88 6.03
CA VAL A 65 4.43 -2.26 6.52
C VAL A 65 4.79 -2.34 8.01
N ASP A 66 5.89 -1.71 8.40
CA ASP A 66 6.35 -1.68 9.79
C ASP A 66 5.39 -0.91 10.68
N GLU A 67 5.02 0.32 10.29
CA GLU A 67 4.08 1.16 11.04
C GLU A 67 2.71 0.49 11.26
N ILE A 68 2.18 -0.21 10.24
CA ILE A 68 0.93 -0.98 10.37
C ILE A 68 1.10 -2.16 11.32
N ALA A 69 2.19 -2.93 11.19
CA ALA A 69 2.45 -4.07 12.06
C ALA A 69 2.64 -3.65 13.52
N GLU A 70 3.38 -2.58 13.77
CA GLU A 70 3.54 -2.00 15.09
C GLU A 70 2.23 -1.42 15.62
N ARG A 71 1.38 -0.83 14.76
CA ARG A 71 0.06 -0.37 15.19
C ARG A 71 -0.83 -1.53 15.65
N ILE A 72 -0.78 -2.68 14.96
CA ILE A 72 -1.47 -3.90 15.40
C ILE A 72 -0.97 -4.33 16.80
N LEU A 73 0.34 -4.28 17.05
CA LEU A 73 0.92 -4.59 18.37
C LEU A 73 0.46 -3.60 19.46
N GLN A 74 0.44 -2.30 19.15
CA GLN A 74 -0.05 -1.27 20.07
C GLN A 74 -1.51 -1.50 20.47
N LEU A 75 -2.33 -2.00 19.54
CA LEU A 75 -3.72 -2.39 19.75
C LEU A 75 -3.89 -3.78 20.39
N GLY A 76 -2.80 -4.41 20.82
CA GLY A 76 -2.81 -5.71 21.51
C GLY A 76 -3.10 -6.89 20.58
N GLY A 77 -2.92 -6.74 19.28
CA GLY A 77 -2.94 -7.83 18.30
C GLY A 77 -1.54 -8.42 18.05
N THR A 78 -1.49 -9.44 17.20
CA THR A 78 -0.24 -10.02 16.69
C THR A 78 -0.24 -9.85 15.18
N PRO A 79 0.68 -9.06 14.59
CA PRO A 79 0.79 -8.97 13.15
C PRO A 79 1.28 -10.30 12.58
N GLU A 80 0.71 -10.70 11.45
CA GLU A 80 1.23 -11.84 10.71
C GLU A 80 2.59 -11.48 10.08
N SER A 81 3.39 -12.48 9.72
CA SER A 81 4.69 -12.31 9.06
C SER A 81 4.95 -13.33 7.96
N LYS A 82 4.15 -14.40 7.88
CA LYS A 82 4.25 -15.43 6.85
C LYS A 82 3.57 -14.98 5.57
N PHE A 83 4.32 -14.99 4.47
CA PHE A 83 3.77 -14.77 3.13
C PHE A 83 2.61 -15.71 2.79
N SER A 84 2.66 -16.98 3.22
CA SER A 84 1.57 -17.94 2.98
C SER A 84 0.23 -17.51 3.56
N GLU A 85 0.23 -16.70 4.63
CA GLU A 85 -0.99 -16.17 5.23
C GLU A 85 -1.41 -14.86 4.56
N TYR A 86 -0.47 -13.96 4.26
CA TYR A 86 -0.76 -12.76 3.47
C TYR A 86 -1.44 -13.10 2.14
N LEU A 87 -0.95 -14.10 1.41
CA LEU A 87 -1.49 -14.52 0.12
C LEU A 87 -2.96 -15.01 0.19
N LYS A 88 -3.44 -15.43 1.36
CA LYS A 88 -4.83 -15.88 1.53
C LYS A 88 -5.81 -14.71 1.54
N ILE A 89 -5.41 -13.57 2.11
CA ILE A 89 -6.32 -12.45 2.37
C ILE A 89 -6.03 -11.24 1.48
N ALA A 90 -4.80 -11.06 1.01
CA ALA A 90 -4.43 -9.93 0.16
C ALA A 90 -5.35 -9.84 -1.07
N THR A 91 -5.91 -8.66 -1.28
CA THR A 91 -6.69 -8.30 -2.45
C THR A 91 -5.78 -7.94 -3.63
N ILE A 92 -4.61 -7.37 -3.35
CA ILE A 92 -3.50 -7.18 -4.29
C ILE A 92 -2.87 -8.54 -4.56
N LYS A 93 -2.69 -8.85 -5.85
CA LYS A 93 -2.08 -10.11 -6.31
C LYS A 93 -0.64 -9.89 -6.72
N GLU A 94 0.17 -10.93 -6.53
CA GLU A 94 1.56 -10.96 -6.98
C GLU A 94 1.61 -10.77 -8.50
N LEU A 95 2.58 -9.99 -8.95
CA LEU A 95 2.84 -9.82 -10.37
C LEU A 95 3.95 -10.75 -10.84
N GLY A 96 3.74 -11.32 -12.03
CA GLY A 96 4.83 -11.80 -12.86
C GLY A 96 5.70 -10.65 -13.37
N LYS A 97 6.67 -10.95 -14.22
CA LYS A 97 7.58 -9.95 -14.76
C LYS A 97 6.84 -8.90 -15.61
N VAL A 98 6.98 -7.62 -15.26
CA VAL A 98 6.43 -6.48 -16.03
C VAL A 98 7.57 -5.59 -16.51
N GLU A 99 7.69 -5.43 -17.84
CA GLU A 99 8.69 -4.55 -18.48
C GLU A 99 8.04 -3.29 -19.08
N CYS A 100 6.74 -3.36 -19.36
CA CYS A 100 5.95 -2.33 -20.01
C CYS A 100 5.61 -1.19 -19.04
N GLY A 101 6.03 0.04 -19.35
CA GLY A 101 5.75 1.21 -18.51
C GLY A 101 4.25 1.49 -18.36
N LYS A 102 3.45 1.29 -19.41
CA LYS A 102 2.00 1.50 -19.35
C LYS A 102 1.31 0.50 -18.42
N GLU A 103 1.67 -0.77 -18.53
CA GLU A 103 1.16 -1.85 -17.68
C GLU A 103 1.54 -1.62 -16.21
N ALA A 104 2.80 -1.25 -15.95
CA ALA A 104 3.26 -0.90 -14.61
C ALA A 104 2.45 0.25 -14.00
N MET A 105 2.14 1.28 -14.80
CA MET A 105 1.30 2.42 -14.37
C MET A 105 -0.13 2.00 -14.05
N GLU A 106 -0.75 1.15 -14.87
CA GLU A 106 -2.09 0.61 -14.62
C GLU A 106 -2.13 -0.18 -13.30
N HIS A 107 -1.12 -1.00 -13.03
CA HIS A 107 -0.98 -1.71 -11.77
C HIS A 107 -0.86 -0.76 -10.58
N ILE A 108 0.05 0.21 -10.64
CA ILE A 108 0.29 1.16 -9.53
C ILE A 108 -0.96 1.98 -9.21
N LEU A 109 -1.64 2.51 -10.22
CA LEU A 109 -2.88 3.26 -10.02
C LEU A 109 -3.99 2.35 -9.45
N GLY A 110 -4.03 1.08 -9.87
CA GLY A 110 -4.90 0.07 -9.30
C GLY A 110 -4.62 -0.20 -7.82
N TYR A 111 -3.34 -0.28 -7.43
CA TYR A 111 -2.94 -0.45 -6.03
C TYR A 111 -3.34 0.72 -5.17
N PHE A 112 -3.04 1.96 -5.59
CA PHE A 112 -3.46 3.14 -4.84
C PHE A 112 -4.98 3.23 -4.70
N LYS A 113 -5.73 2.94 -5.77
CA LYS A 113 -7.20 2.90 -5.68
C LYS A 113 -7.69 1.93 -4.61
N ASN A 114 -7.06 0.76 -4.50
CA ASN A 114 -7.41 -0.25 -3.52
C ASN A 114 -6.98 0.15 -2.09
N LEU A 115 -5.73 0.57 -1.91
CA LEU A 115 -5.17 0.98 -0.61
C LEU A 115 -5.92 2.17 -0.02
N ILE A 116 -6.13 3.24 -0.79
CA ILE A 116 -6.91 4.42 -0.36
C ILE A 116 -8.33 4.03 0.07
N ALA A 117 -8.97 3.09 -0.64
CA ALA A 117 -10.31 2.64 -0.28
C ALA A 117 -10.32 1.91 1.07
N GLN A 118 -9.33 1.06 1.33
CA GLN A 118 -9.17 0.37 2.61
C GLN A 118 -8.86 1.36 3.74
N GLU A 119 -7.93 2.28 3.52
CA GLU A 119 -7.54 3.31 4.49
C GLU A 119 -8.72 4.19 4.89
N ARG A 120 -9.56 4.61 3.94
CA ARG A 120 -10.81 5.36 4.23
C ARG A 120 -11.81 4.55 5.05
N ALA A 121 -11.96 3.26 4.77
CA ALA A 121 -12.81 2.39 5.57
C ALA A 121 -12.24 2.20 6.98
N LEU A 122 -10.92 2.15 7.10
CA LEU A 122 -10.20 2.00 8.35
C LEU A 122 -10.32 3.26 9.22
N ILE A 123 -10.31 4.46 8.63
CA ILE A 123 -10.64 5.73 9.33
C ILE A 123 -12.03 5.66 9.95
N ALA A 124 -13.04 5.16 9.23
CA ALA A 124 -14.40 5.05 9.76
C ALA A 124 -14.46 4.07 10.95
N LEU A 125 -13.83 2.91 10.84
CA LEU A 125 -13.73 1.92 11.93
C LEU A 125 -12.98 2.47 13.14
N ALA A 126 -11.88 3.18 12.91
CA ALA A 126 -11.09 3.83 13.95
C ALA A 126 -11.92 4.90 14.68
N GLY A 127 -12.71 5.69 13.95
CA GLY A 127 -13.65 6.66 14.54
C GLY A 127 -14.70 6.01 15.45
N GLU A 128 -15.28 4.87 15.05
CA GLU A 128 -16.21 4.11 15.91
C GLU A 128 -15.55 3.63 17.21
N ALA A 129 -14.25 3.32 17.14
CA ALA A 129 -13.44 2.84 18.25
C ALA A 129 -12.83 3.96 19.13
N ASN A 130 -13.01 5.23 18.76
CA ASN A 130 -12.26 6.39 19.31
C ASN A 130 -10.73 6.22 19.19
N ASP A 131 -10.27 5.56 18.12
CA ASP A 131 -8.86 5.32 17.84
C ASP A 131 -8.30 6.41 16.91
N ASP A 132 -8.08 7.60 17.49
CA ASP A 132 -7.61 8.77 16.74
C ASP A 132 -6.25 8.55 16.07
N VAL A 133 -5.37 7.76 16.70
CA VAL A 133 -4.01 7.49 16.19
C VAL A 133 -4.07 6.67 14.91
N THR A 134 -4.91 5.64 14.86
CA THR A 134 -5.08 4.88 13.62
C THR A 134 -5.73 5.73 12.53
N ALA A 135 -6.73 6.55 12.88
CA ALA A 135 -7.36 7.46 11.91
C ALA A 135 -6.36 8.48 11.33
N ASP A 136 -5.49 9.05 12.17
CA ASP A 136 -4.44 9.99 11.75
C ASP A 136 -3.41 9.32 10.83
N LEU A 137 -2.94 8.12 11.19
CA LEU A 137 -2.00 7.35 10.37
C LEU A 137 -2.55 7.12 8.95
N MET A 138 -3.79 6.64 8.84
CA MET A 138 -4.45 6.41 7.55
C MET A 138 -4.66 7.72 6.77
N THR A 139 -4.96 8.82 7.46
CA THR A 139 -5.10 10.15 6.83
C THR A 139 -3.78 10.60 6.22
N GLY A 140 -2.66 10.39 6.94
CA GLY A 140 -1.32 10.66 6.44
C GLY A 140 -0.97 9.83 5.20
N TYR A 141 -1.31 8.54 5.21
CA TYR A 141 -1.10 7.66 4.06
C TYR A 141 -1.88 8.14 2.84
N ILE A 142 -3.19 8.38 2.98
CA ILE A 142 -4.05 8.84 1.89
C ILE A 142 -3.51 10.13 1.28
N ALA A 143 -3.10 11.09 2.10
CA ALA A 143 -2.58 12.37 1.61
C ALA A 143 -1.32 12.20 0.74
N ALA A 144 -0.38 11.34 1.16
CA ALA A 144 0.82 11.03 0.39
C ALA A 144 0.50 10.24 -0.90
N GLN A 145 -0.42 9.29 -0.82
CA GLN A 145 -0.84 8.46 -1.95
C GLN A 145 -1.60 9.27 -3.01
N GLU A 146 -2.55 10.11 -2.62
CA GLU A 146 -3.31 10.98 -3.55
C GLU A 146 -2.38 11.95 -4.30
N LYS A 147 -1.38 12.51 -3.61
CA LYS A 147 -0.32 13.31 -4.26
C LYS A 147 0.45 12.50 -5.30
N THR A 148 0.81 11.27 -4.97
CA THR A 148 1.53 10.37 -5.90
C THR A 148 0.65 10.01 -7.10
N VAL A 149 -0.63 9.70 -6.88
CA VAL A 149 -1.61 9.44 -7.94
C VAL A 149 -1.69 10.62 -8.90
N TRP A 150 -1.78 11.85 -8.40
CA TRP A 150 -1.78 13.04 -9.25
C TRP A 150 -0.50 13.15 -10.11
N MET A 151 0.68 12.99 -9.50
CA MET A 151 1.96 13.05 -10.22
C MET A 151 2.05 11.99 -11.31
N LEU A 152 1.59 10.77 -11.02
CA LEU A 152 1.59 9.64 -11.95
C LEU A 152 0.62 9.86 -13.12
N LEU A 153 -0.58 10.39 -12.86
CA LEU A 153 -1.54 10.73 -13.91
C LEU A 153 -1.00 11.86 -14.80
N ALA A 154 -0.40 12.90 -14.22
CA ALA A 154 0.22 13.99 -14.96
C ALA A 154 1.39 13.50 -15.83
N PHE A 155 2.19 12.56 -15.32
CA PHE A 155 3.24 11.89 -16.10
C PHE A 155 2.65 11.09 -17.29
N ALA A 156 1.52 10.41 -17.09
CA ALA A 156 0.87 9.61 -18.12
C ALA A 156 0.19 10.44 -19.24
N GLU A 157 -0.28 11.67 -18.97
CA GLU A 157 -1.05 12.49 -19.92
C GLU A 157 -0.27 12.91 -21.18
N HIS A 158 1.07 12.91 -21.15
CA HIS A 158 1.91 13.38 -22.26
C HIS A 158 2.77 12.30 -22.94
N HIS A 159 2.63 11.03 -22.57
CA HIS A 159 3.35 9.98 -23.27
C HIS A 159 2.73 9.70 -24.66
N HIS A 160 3.46 10.13 -25.69
CA HIS A 160 3.13 9.90 -27.10
C HIS A 160 2.70 8.44 -27.35
N LYS A 161 1.56 8.29 -28.06
CA LYS A 161 1.09 7.01 -28.62
C LYS A 161 2.18 6.43 -29.54
N GLY A 162 3.10 5.64 -28.99
CA GLY A 162 4.18 4.98 -29.75
C GLY A 162 5.42 4.60 -28.92
N ASP A 163 5.69 5.27 -27.80
CA ASP A 163 7.04 5.24 -27.21
C ASP A 163 7.25 4.26 -26.05
N CYS A 164 6.21 3.51 -25.65
CA CYS A 164 6.33 2.64 -24.47
C CYS A 164 7.16 1.38 -24.69
N GLY A 165 7.71 1.15 -25.90
CA GLY A 165 8.45 -0.08 -26.20
C GLY A 165 7.63 -1.36 -26.05
N CYS A 166 6.30 -1.22 -25.89
CA CYS A 166 5.36 -2.32 -25.71
C CYS A 166 4.90 -2.90 -27.05
N GLU A 167 5.60 -2.59 -28.14
CA GLU A 167 5.31 -3.18 -29.44
C GLU A 167 5.54 -4.68 -29.35
N LYS A 168 4.40 -5.37 -29.47
CA LYS A 168 4.16 -6.81 -29.31
C LYS A 168 5.37 -7.68 -29.64
N LYS A 169 5.76 -8.53 -28.68
CA LYS A 169 6.27 -9.86 -29.01
C LYS A 169 5.14 -10.72 -29.56
#